data_AF-A0A923QG49-F1
#
_entry.id   AF-A0A923QG49-F1
#
_cell.length_a   1.000
_cell.length_b   1.000
_cell.length_c   1.000
_cell.angle_alpha   90.00
_cell.angle_beta   90.00
_cell.angle_gamma   90.00
#
_symmetry.space_group_name_H-M   'P 1'
#
loop_
_entity.id
_entity.type
_entity.pdbx_description
1 polymer ?
#
loop_
_entity_poly.entity_id
_entity_poly.type
_entity_poly.pdbx_seq_one_letter_code
_entity_poly.pdbx_strand_id
1 'polypeptide(L)'
;MLPSIKNSIFTKLLALGAVFVVLYVALGSIGSLIEERGQSQQQATTELAATHAGPQTLVGPLLVVPYVEKWTADEQRTVAVKFIDKDGASVSKDVVQTVRVANRREGIHLVFPQRLDIDGKLTPQERYRGIFTVLFYDLQAHLTGTLPAFDPADVPHVHNDASIELGPPLIALPLTDVRGISGAPQLSAAGEALSFGQRIPGAS
;
A
#
# COMPACT_ATOMS: atom_id res chain seq x y z
N MET A 1 -17.94 74.42 -19.72
CA MET A 1 -19.26 74.29 -19.06
C MET A 1 -19.43 72.85 -18.60
N LEU A 2 -19.25 72.58 -17.31
CA LEU A 2 -19.49 71.26 -16.69
C LEU A 2 -20.70 71.44 -15.76
N PRO A 3 -21.89 70.91 -16.10
CA PRO A 3 -23.10 71.16 -15.34
C PRO A 3 -23.05 70.39 -14.01
N SER A 4 -23.50 71.06 -12.95
CA SER A 4 -23.65 70.64 -11.55
C SER A 4 -23.61 69.12 -11.25
N ILE A 5 -22.41 68.55 -11.14
CA ILE A 5 -22.14 67.14 -10.75
C ILE A 5 -22.42 66.87 -9.25
N LYS A 6 -22.59 67.94 -8.46
CA LYS A 6 -22.53 67.89 -7.00
C LYS A 6 -23.72 67.20 -6.32
N ASN A 7 -24.82 66.89 -7.02
CA ASN A 7 -26.01 66.27 -6.42
C ASN A 7 -26.77 65.27 -7.33
N SER A 8 -26.16 64.77 -8.41
CA SER A 8 -26.84 63.81 -9.30
C SER A 8 -26.93 62.43 -8.65
N ILE A 9 -28.09 61.77 -8.78
CA ILE A 9 -28.26 60.38 -8.31
C ILE A 9 -27.26 59.43 -8.99
N PHE A 10 -26.85 59.74 -10.22
CA PHE A 10 -25.83 59.00 -10.96
C PHE A 10 -24.45 59.03 -10.28
N THR A 11 -24.01 60.18 -9.75
CA THR A 11 -22.70 60.24 -9.07
C THR A 11 -22.72 59.53 -7.73
N LYS A 12 -23.84 59.53 -7.01
CA LYS A 12 -24.02 58.70 -5.80
C LYS A 12 -23.99 57.21 -6.13
N LEU A 13 -24.66 56.79 -7.20
CA LEU A 13 -24.71 55.38 -7.62
C LEU A 13 -23.35 54.88 -8.12
N LEU A 14 -22.61 55.73 -8.85
CA LEU A 14 -21.24 55.44 -9.26
C LEU A 14 -20.30 55.32 -8.06
N ALA A 15 -20.39 56.24 -7.09
CA ALA A 15 -19.60 56.17 -5.86
C ALA A 15 -19.90 54.89 -5.07
N LEU A 16 -21.18 54.51 -4.96
CA LEU A 16 -21.58 53.26 -4.33
C LEU A 16 -21.04 52.03 -5.07
N GLY A 17 -21.12 52.02 -6.40
CA GLY A 17 -20.57 50.96 -7.23
C GLY A 17 -19.04 50.83 -7.09
N ALA A 18 -18.32 51.95 -7.03
CA ALA A 18 -16.88 51.95 -6.79
C ALA A 18 -16.52 51.34 -5.44
N VAL A 19 -17.25 51.69 -4.37
CA VAL A 19 -17.07 51.07 -3.05
C VAL A 19 -17.38 49.57 -3.10
N PHE A 20 -18.45 49.17 -3.79
CA PHE A 20 -18.81 47.77 -3.94
C PHE A 20 -17.72 46.95 -4.66
N VAL A 21 -17.11 47.52 -5.71
CA VAL A 21 -15.99 46.89 -6.43
C VAL A 21 -14.78 46.72 -5.51
N VAL A 22 -14.43 47.75 -4.73
CA VAL A 22 -13.32 47.67 -3.77
C VAL A 22 -13.57 46.55 -2.75
N LEU A 23 -14.79 46.48 -2.20
CA LEU A 23 -15.17 45.42 -1.26
C LEU A 23 -15.14 44.04 -1.92
N TYR A 24 -15.58 43.92 -3.17
CA TYR A 24 -15.56 42.66 -3.90
C TYR A 24 -14.14 42.15 -4.14
N VAL A 25 -13.21 43.04 -4.52
CA VAL A 25 -11.78 42.70 -4.67
C VAL A 25 -11.19 42.25 -3.34
N ALA A 26 -11.48 42.96 -2.25
CA ALA A 26 -11.00 42.59 -0.92
C ALA A 26 -11.54 41.24 -0.44
N LEU A 27 -12.80 40.90 -0.76
CA LEU A 27 -13.35 39.59 -0.45
C LEU A 27 -12.68 38.47 -1.24
N GLY A 28 -12.39 38.71 -2.52
CA GLY A 28 -11.65 37.78 -3.37
C GLY A 28 -10.23 37.50 -2.86
N SER A 29 -9.51 38.52 -2.37
CA SER A 29 -8.14 38.35 -1.86
C SER A 29 -8.06 37.56 -0.56
N ILE A 30 -9.10 37.59 0.27
CA ILE A 30 -9.20 36.73 1.46
C ILE A 30 -9.29 35.27 1.04
N GLY A 31 -10.07 34.96 0.00
CA GLY A 31 -10.18 33.60 -0.54
C GLY A 31 -8.83 33.05 -0.98
N SER A 32 -8.08 33.83 -1.78
CA SER A 32 -6.74 33.40 -2.23
C SER A 32 -5.75 33.24 -1.08
N LEU A 33 -5.81 34.11 -0.06
CA LEU A 33 -4.92 34.01 1.11
C LEU A 33 -5.23 32.76 1.96
N ILE A 34 -6.51 32.40 2.10
CA ILE A 34 -6.91 31.17 2.80
C ILE A 34 -6.40 29.95 2.04
N GLU A 35 -6.51 29.95 0.71
CA GLU A 35 -5.99 28.86 -0.12
C GLU A 35 -4.47 28.73 0.02
N GLU A 36 -3.73 29.82 -0.07
CA GLU A 36 -2.26 29.85 0.13
C GLU A 36 -1.86 29.30 1.51
N ARG A 37 -2.59 29.68 2.56
CA ARG A 37 -2.36 29.17 3.92
C ARG A 37 -2.66 27.67 4.04
N GLY A 38 -3.74 27.21 3.40
CA GLY A 38 -4.09 25.79 3.36
C GLY A 38 -3.00 24.97 2.65
N GLN A 39 -2.55 25.43 1.48
CA GLN A 39 -1.47 24.80 0.73
C GLN A 39 -0.16 24.76 1.52
N SER A 40 0.20 25.88 2.17
CA SER A 40 1.41 25.97 3.00
C SER A 40 1.36 25.02 4.21
N GLN A 41 0.19 24.90 4.86
CA GLN A 41 0.00 23.95 5.97
C GLN A 41 0.10 22.49 5.50
N GLN A 42 -0.46 22.17 4.33
CA GLN A 42 -0.38 20.83 3.76
C GLN A 42 1.05 20.47 3.34
N GLN A 43 1.79 21.43 2.76
CA GLN A 43 3.21 21.27 2.44
C GLN A 43 4.02 21.01 3.72
N ALA A 44 3.81 21.81 4.77
CA ALA A 44 4.46 21.62 6.07
C ALA A 44 4.21 20.21 6.66
N THR A 45 2.96 19.73 6.55
CA THR A 45 2.59 18.37 6.99
C THR A 45 3.34 17.29 6.20
N THR A 46 3.43 17.47 4.88
CA THR A 46 4.11 16.52 3.98
C THR A 46 5.61 16.50 4.23
N GLU A 47 6.23 17.67 4.43
CA GLU A 47 7.66 17.78 4.74
C GLU A 47 7.99 17.14 6.09
N LEU A 48 7.15 17.36 7.12
CA LEU A 48 7.32 16.69 8.42
C LEU A 48 7.12 15.18 8.33
N ALA A 49 6.14 14.71 7.55
CA ALA A 49 5.92 13.29 7.29
C ALA A 49 7.13 12.65 6.57
N ALA A 50 7.78 13.39 5.67
CA ALA A 50 8.95 12.91 4.94
C ALA A 50 10.19 12.75 5.83
N THR A 51 10.38 13.63 6.83
CA THR A 51 11.51 13.56 7.78
C THR A 51 11.26 12.63 8.97
N HIS A 52 10.00 12.39 9.32
CA HIS A 52 9.60 11.47 10.36
C HIS A 52 8.95 10.23 9.74
N ALA A 53 7.67 10.02 10.03
CA ALA A 53 6.85 9.00 9.41
C ALA A 53 5.52 9.63 8.99
N GLY A 54 5.01 9.23 7.83
CA GLY A 54 3.69 9.62 7.39
C GLY A 54 2.57 8.92 8.17
N PRO A 55 1.31 9.11 7.77
CA PRO A 55 0.18 8.37 8.31
C PRO A 55 0.44 6.86 8.29
N GLN A 56 0.20 6.21 9.43
CA GLN A 56 0.42 4.77 9.59
C GLN A 56 -0.90 4.02 9.65
N THR A 57 -1.02 2.96 8.87
CA THR A 57 -2.07 1.95 9.04
C THR A 57 -1.44 0.72 9.66
N LEU A 58 -1.83 0.40 10.90
CA LEU A 58 -1.43 -0.83 11.57
C LEU A 58 -2.47 -1.91 11.29
N VAL A 59 -2.04 -2.97 10.61
CA VAL A 59 -2.82 -4.21 10.50
C VAL A 59 -2.27 -5.16 11.56
N GLY A 60 -3.15 -5.92 12.20
CA GLY A 60 -2.77 -6.87 13.24
C GLY A 60 -1.73 -7.91 12.79
N PRO A 61 -1.10 -8.62 13.75
CA PRO A 61 -0.19 -9.70 13.41
C PRO A 61 -0.92 -10.80 12.64
N LEU A 62 -0.29 -11.28 11.57
CA LEU A 62 -0.84 -12.32 10.72
C LEU A 62 0.23 -13.36 10.41
N LEU A 63 -0.20 -14.61 10.26
CA LEU A 63 0.69 -15.71 9.93
C LEU A 63 0.77 -15.83 8.41
N VAL A 64 1.98 -15.74 7.90
CA VAL A 64 2.34 -15.81 6.49
C VAL A 64 2.97 -17.16 6.24
N VAL A 65 2.30 -17.98 5.43
CA VAL A 65 2.80 -19.29 5.04
C VAL A 65 3.17 -19.25 3.55
N PRO A 66 4.47 -19.08 3.21
CA PRO A 66 4.91 -19.18 1.83
C PRO A 66 4.77 -20.63 1.36
N TYR A 67 4.35 -20.83 0.11
CA TYR A 67 4.23 -22.16 -0.46
C TYR A 67 4.68 -22.20 -1.92
N VAL A 68 5.04 -23.39 -2.37
CA VAL A 68 5.45 -23.68 -3.73
C VAL A 68 4.49 -24.72 -4.30
N GLU A 69 3.76 -24.34 -5.33
CA GLU A 69 2.90 -25.22 -6.11
C GLU A 69 3.70 -25.78 -7.30
N LYS A 70 3.81 -27.10 -7.40
CA LYS A 70 4.45 -27.80 -8.54
C LYS A 70 3.41 -28.65 -9.25
N TRP A 71 3.24 -28.45 -10.56
CA TRP A 71 2.33 -29.23 -11.38
C TRP A 71 3.00 -29.66 -12.68
N THR A 72 2.50 -30.74 -13.28
CA THR A 72 2.91 -31.18 -14.62
C THR A 72 1.84 -30.79 -15.64
N ALA A 73 2.22 -30.06 -16.67
CA ALA A 73 1.36 -29.78 -17.82
C ALA A 73 1.81 -30.62 -19.02
N ASP A 74 0.86 -31.26 -19.68
CA ASP A 74 1.09 -31.97 -20.95
C ASP A 74 1.10 -30.93 -22.09
N GLU A 75 2.29 -30.55 -22.56
CA GLU A 75 2.47 -29.59 -23.66
C GLU A 75 2.67 -30.32 -24.99
N GLN A 76 1.83 -30.04 -25.98
CA GLN A 76 1.96 -30.61 -27.32
C GLN A 76 3.03 -29.86 -28.11
N ARG A 77 4.23 -30.44 -28.22
CA ARG A 77 5.32 -29.91 -29.04
C ARG A 77 5.35 -30.63 -30.38
N THR A 78 5.18 -29.90 -31.47
CA THR A 78 5.40 -30.43 -32.82
C THR A 78 6.90 -30.66 -33.01
N VAL A 79 7.31 -31.92 -33.03
CA VAL A 79 8.68 -32.34 -33.35
C VAL A 79 8.67 -32.85 -34.79
N ALA A 80 9.47 -32.24 -35.65
CA ALA A 80 9.67 -32.73 -37.01
C ALA A 80 10.45 -34.05 -36.95
N VAL A 81 9.77 -35.17 -37.17
CA VAL A 81 10.41 -36.48 -37.24
C VAL A 81 10.76 -36.73 -38.70
N LYS A 82 12.05 -36.90 -38.98
CA LYS A 82 12.54 -37.29 -40.30
C LYS A 82 12.34 -38.79 -40.46
N PHE A 83 11.45 -39.17 -41.36
CA PHE A 83 11.35 -40.53 -41.85
C PHE A 83 12.28 -40.69 -43.05
N ILE A 84 13.09 -41.74 -43.05
CA ILE A 84 13.87 -42.16 -44.22
C ILE A 84 13.07 -43.28 -44.87
N ASP A 85 12.52 -43.02 -46.06
CA ASP A 85 11.86 -44.06 -46.85
C ASP A 85 12.91 -44.97 -47.51
N LYS A 86 12.52 -46.17 -47.93
CA LYS A 86 13.44 -47.20 -48.47
C LYS A 86 14.20 -46.79 -49.73
N ASP A 87 13.82 -45.67 -50.36
CA ASP A 87 14.48 -45.05 -51.52
C ASP A 87 15.39 -43.85 -51.17
N GLY A 88 15.70 -43.61 -49.89
CA GLY A 88 16.68 -42.61 -49.46
C GLY A 88 16.20 -41.16 -49.50
N ALA A 89 14.93 -40.90 -49.85
CA ALA A 89 14.32 -39.58 -49.73
C ALA A 89 13.93 -39.29 -48.28
N SER A 90 14.39 -38.16 -47.73
CA SER A 90 14.05 -37.69 -46.39
C SER A 90 12.70 -36.98 -46.40
N VAL A 91 11.68 -37.56 -45.77
CA VAL A 91 10.37 -36.91 -45.59
C VAL A 91 10.25 -36.43 -44.15
N SER A 92 10.27 -35.10 -43.96
CA SER A 92 9.97 -34.47 -42.68
C SER A 92 8.47 -34.52 -42.43
N LYS A 93 8.02 -35.20 -41.37
CA LYS A 93 6.63 -35.17 -40.93
C LYS A 93 6.56 -34.57 -39.54
N ASP A 94 5.71 -33.56 -39.40
CA ASP A 94 5.42 -32.91 -38.14
C ASP A 94 4.65 -33.89 -37.24
N VAL A 95 5.30 -34.37 -36.19
CA VAL A 95 4.68 -35.26 -35.18
C VAL A 95 4.46 -34.44 -33.92
N VAL A 96 3.19 -34.32 -33.51
CA VAL A 96 2.83 -33.66 -32.26
C VAL A 96 3.15 -34.59 -31.10
N GLN A 97 4.22 -34.31 -30.37
CA GLN A 97 4.61 -35.06 -29.17
C GLN A 97 4.09 -34.33 -27.93
N THR A 98 3.37 -35.05 -27.07
CA THR A 98 3.00 -34.51 -25.75
C THR A 98 4.19 -34.64 -24.80
N VAL A 99 4.72 -33.52 -24.33
CA VAL A 99 5.85 -33.42 -23.39
C VAL A 99 5.29 -33.00 -22.03
N ARG A 100 5.60 -33.77 -20.98
CA ARG A 100 5.30 -33.38 -19.60
C ARG A 100 6.27 -32.30 -19.14
N VAL A 101 5.78 -31.08 -18.99
CA VAL A 101 6.56 -29.95 -18.47
C VAL A 101 6.25 -29.77 -17.00
N ALA A 102 7.28 -29.85 -16.17
CA ALA A 102 7.17 -29.54 -14.75
C ALA A 102 7.22 -28.02 -14.55
N ASN A 103 6.13 -27.46 -14.05
CA ASN A 103 5.98 -26.05 -13.75
C ASN A 103 5.99 -25.82 -12.24
N ARG A 104 6.42 -24.62 -11.83
CA ARG A 104 6.51 -24.20 -10.43
C ARG A 104 5.92 -22.80 -10.28
N ARG A 105 5.13 -22.58 -9.23
CA ARG A 105 4.59 -21.28 -8.84
C ARG A 105 4.80 -21.05 -7.35
N GLU A 106 5.25 -19.86 -7.00
CA GLU A 106 5.37 -19.43 -5.61
C GLU A 106 4.10 -18.66 -5.21
N GLY A 107 3.65 -18.87 -3.99
CA GLY A 107 2.45 -18.26 -3.45
C GLY A 107 2.60 -17.97 -1.96
N ILE A 108 1.68 -17.16 -1.44
CA ILE A 108 1.61 -16.82 -0.02
C ILE A 108 0.19 -17.10 0.45
N HIS A 109 0.05 -17.89 1.51
CA HIS A 109 -1.20 -18.08 2.22
C HIS A 109 -1.18 -17.23 3.50
N LEU A 110 -2.24 -16.44 3.70
CA LEU A 110 -2.36 -15.53 4.84
C LEU A 110 -3.40 -16.07 5.83
N VAL A 111 -2.99 -16.23 7.08
CA VAL A 111 -3.85 -16.68 8.17
C VAL A 111 -4.04 -15.53 9.15
N PHE A 112 -5.29 -15.11 9.30
CA PHE A 112 -5.69 -14.01 10.17
C PHE A 112 -5.95 -14.50 11.61
N PRO A 113 -5.70 -13.66 12.63
CA PRO A 113 -6.03 -14.00 14.01
C PRO A 113 -7.55 -14.11 14.20
N GLN A 114 -7.99 -15.09 14.99
CA GLN A 114 -9.40 -15.24 15.38
C GLN A 114 -9.83 -14.09 16.31
N ARG A 115 -8.92 -13.66 17.17
CA ARG A 115 -9.07 -12.53 18.09
C ARG A 115 -7.76 -11.76 18.16
N LEU A 116 -7.89 -10.44 18.15
CA LEU A 116 -6.81 -9.50 18.36
C LEU A 116 -7.29 -8.43 19.34
N ASP A 117 -6.68 -8.40 20.51
CA ASP A 117 -6.88 -7.38 21.52
C ASP A 117 -5.68 -6.42 21.48
N ILE A 118 -5.98 -5.13 21.41
CA ILE A 118 -4.99 -4.05 21.28
C ILE A 118 -5.22 -3.08 22.43
N ASP A 119 -4.29 -3.04 23.36
CA ASP A 119 -4.27 -2.09 24.44
C ASP A 119 -3.13 -1.11 24.23
N GLY A 120 -3.33 0.17 24.52
CA GLY A 120 -2.25 1.12 24.34
C GLY A 120 -2.58 2.54 24.74
N LYS A 121 -1.53 3.36 24.77
CA LYS A 121 -1.62 4.79 25.04
C LYS A 121 -1.14 5.56 23.82
N LEU A 122 -1.99 6.46 23.34
CA LEU A 122 -1.66 7.41 22.29
C LEU A 122 -1.26 8.75 22.93
N THR A 123 -0.05 9.23 22.66
CA THR A 123 0.46 10.50 23.21
C THR A 123 0.69 11.49 22.07
N PRO A 124 0.02 12.66 22.09
CA PRO A 124 0.27 13.70 21.10
C PRO A 124 1.66 14.33 21.26
N GLN A 125 2.30 14.63 20.13
CA GLN A 125 3.59 15.29 20.00
C GLN A 125 3.48 16.43 19.00
N GLU A 126 3.75 17.65 19.41
CA GLU A 126 3.79 18.79 18.49
C GLU A 126 5.08 18.78 17.67
N ARG A 127 4.94 18.94 16.35
CA ARG A 127 6.06 19.12 15.42
C ARG A 127 5.88 20.42 14.67
N TYR A 128 6.98 21.15 14.48
CA TYR A 128 6.97 22.49 13.92
C TYR A 128 7.67 22.52 12.57
N ARG A 129 7.09 23.26 11.62
CA ARG A 129 7.71 23.59 10.34
C ARG A 129 7.37 25.03 9.97
N GLY A 130 8.36 25.92 10.05
CA GLY A 130 8.15 27.35 9.90
C GLY A 130 7.23 27.88 10.99
N ILE A 131 6.10 28.48 10.59
CA ILE A 131 5.05 28.96 11.51
C ILE A 131 3.93 27.92 11.76
N PHE A 132 4.01 26.76 11.12
CA PHE A 132 2.97 25.74 11.20
C PHE A 132 3.32 24.69 12.25
N THR A 133 2.30 24.28 12.99
CA THR A 133 2.37 23.20 13.98
C THR A 133 1.51 22.05 13.50
N VAL A 134 2.05 20.83 13.53
CA VAL A 134 1.38 19.59 13.15
C VAL A 134 1.47 18.61 14.31
N LEU A 135 0.36 17.97 14.63
CA LEU A 135 0.28 17.00 15.71
C LEU A 135 0.65 15.61 15.18
N PHE A 136 1.72 15.06 15.73
CA PHE A 136 2.11 13.66 15.58
C PHE A 136 1.65 12.89 16.80
N TYR A 137 1.58 11.57 16.70
CA TYR A 137 1.15 10.73 17.80
C TYR A 137 2.10 9.55 18.00
N ASP A 138 2.57 9.40 19.24
CA ASP A 138 3.33 8.23 19.66
C ASP A 138 2.36 7.20 20.25
N LEU A 139 2.29 6.02 19.63
CA LEU A 139 1.50 4.90 20.11
C LEU A 139 2.40 3.91 20.85
N GLN A 140 2.15 3.74 22.15
CA GLN A 140 2.69 2.61 22.92
C GLN A 140 1.58 1.58 23.07
N ALA A 141 1.65 0.50 22.30
CA ALA A 141 0.63 -0.54 22.26
C ALA A 141 1.18 -1.92 22.61
N HIS A 142 0.35 -2.71 23.27
CA HIS A 142 0.51 -4.13 23.53
C HIS A 142 -0.57 -4.88 22.75
N LEU A 143 -0.14 -5.74 21.83
CA LEU A 143 -1.02 -6.52 20.97
C LEU A 143 -1.01 -7.96 21.44
N THR A 144 -2.19 -8.52 21.70
CA THR A 144 -2.37 -9.94 22.04
C THR A 144 -3.38 -10.55 21.12
N GLY A 145 -3.17 -11.81 20.73
CA GLY A 145 -4.11 -12.46 19.83
C GLY A 145 -3.88 -13.96 19.76
N THR A 146 -4.85 -14.63 19.14
CA THR A 146 -4.81 -16.08 18.93
C THR A 146 -4.98 -16.37 17.45
N LEU A 147 -4.01 -17.07 16.88
CA LEU A 147 -4.09 -17.59 15.53
C LEU A 147 -4.85 -18.93 15.53
N PRO A 148 -5.67 -19.21 14.51
CA PRO A 148 -6.27 -20.53 14.34
C PRO A 148 -5.18 -21.59 14.12
N ALA A 149 -5.52 -22.85 14.37
CA ALA A 149 -4.70 -23.95 13.89
C ALA A 149 -4.64 -23.88 12.36
N PHE A 150 -3.44 -24.00 11.80
CA PHE A 150 -3.21 -24.01 10.36
C PHE A 150 -3.16 -25.46 9.86
N ASP A 151 -4.04 -25.80 8.93
CA ASP A 151 -3.98 -27.06 8.19
C ASP A 151 -3.35 -26.79 6.79
N PRO A 152 -2.26 -27.49 6.41
CA PRO A 152 -1.73 -27.44 5.05
C PRO A 152 -2.76 -27.65 3.93
N ALA A 153 -3.85 -28.37 4.21
CA ALA A 153 -4.93 -28.59 3.25
C ALA A 153 -5.74 -27.31 2.91
N ASP A 154 -5.68 -26.28 3.76
CA ASP A 154 -6.39 -25.01 3.55
C ASP A 154 -5.72 -24.13 2.47
N VAL A 155 -4.52 -24.51 2.01
CA VAL A 155 -3.83 -23.78 0.94
C VAL A 155 -4.51 -24.05 -0.40
N PRO A 156 -4.98 -23.00 -1.12
CA PRO A 156 -5.70 -23.18 -2.37
C PRO A 156 -4.79 -23.76 -3.46
N HIS A 157 -5.28 -24.81 -4.12
CA HIS A 157 -4.65 -25.42 -5.28
C HIS A 157 -5.18 -24.74 -6.54
N VAL A 158 -4.31 -24.27 -7.42
CA VAL A 158 -4.70 -23.72 -8.73
C VAL A 158 -4.85 -24.84 -9.76
N HIS A 159 -4.03 -25.90 -9.64
CA HIS A 159 -4.11 -27.09 -10.48
C HIS A 159 -4.45 -28.33 -9.66
N ASN A 160 -5.40 -29.14 -10.14
CA ASN A 160 -5.88 -30.35 -9.44
C ASN A 160 -4.79 -31.42 -9.24
N ASP A 161 -3.77 -31.45 -10.11
CA ASP A 161 -2.63 -32.38 -10.05
C ASP A 161 -1.38 -31.74 -9.42
N ALA A 162 -1.52 -30.59 -8.74
CA ALA A 162 -0.39 -29.91 -8.12
C ALA A 162 -0.02 -30.53 -6.77
N SER A 163 1.29 -30.59 -6.50
CA SER A 163 1.84 -30.81 -5.16
C SER A 163 2.21 -29.46 -4.53
N ILE A 164 1.89 -29.30 -3.24
CA ILE A 164 2.22 -28.11 -2.46
C ILE A 164 3.37 -28.43 -1.50
N GLU A 165 4.47 -27.68 -1.62
CA GLU A 165 5.56 -27.67 -0.64
C GLU A 165 5.47 -26.39 0.18
N LEU A 166 5.25 -26.52 1.49
CA LEU A 166 5.21 -25.38 2.41
C LEU A 166 6.62 -24.93 2.75
N GLY A 167 6.82 -23.61 2.74
CA GLY A 167 8.01 -22.95 3.27
C GLY A 167 7.90 -22.68 4.77
N PRO A 168 8.96 -22.12 5.38
CA PRO A 168 8.95 -21.77 6.79
C PRO A 168 7.90 -20.68 7.08
N PRO A 169 6.99 -20.90 8.04
CA PRO A 169 5.97 -19.91 8.39
C PRO A 169 6.61 -18.70 9.09
N LEU A 170 6.02 -17.52 8.87
CA LEU A 170 6.50 -16.25 9.41
C LEU A 170 5.33 -15.49 10.02
N ILE A 171 5.57 -14.77 11.13
CA ILE A 171 4.61 -13.81 11.65
C ILE A 171 4.96 -12.44 11.07
N ALA A 172 4.01 -11.83 10.37
CA ALA A 172 4.17 -10.50 9.80
C ALA A 172 3.30 -9.51 10.57
N LEU A 173 3.86 -8.32 10.79
CA LEU A 173 3.14 -7.14 11.22
C LEU A 173 3.27 -6.11 10.10
N PRO A 174 2.21 -5.85 9.30
CA PRO A 174 2.28 -4.86 8.24
C PRO A 174 2.35 -3.44 8.81
N LEU A 175 3.27 -2.63 8.26
CA LEU A 175 3.33 -1.20 8.53
C LEU A 175 3.44 -0.42 7.21
N THR A 176 2.89 0.79 7.18
CA THR A 176 2.97 1.69 6.03
C THR A 176 4.37 2.27 5.86
N ASP A 177 5.03 2.65 6.96
CA ASP A 177 6.39 3.18 6.98
C ASP A 177 7.15 2.68 8.22
N VAL A 178 8.22 1.92 7.99
CA VAL A 178 9.06 1.37 9.06
C VAL A 178 9.76 2.45 9.89
N ARG A 179 9.93 3.67 9.35
CA ARG A 179 10.50 4.81 10.09
C ARG A 179 9.61 5.27 11.24
N GLY A 180 8.32 4.91 11.22
CA GLY A 180 7.37 5.19 12.28
C GLY A 180 7.54 4.32 13.52
N ILE A 181 8.35 3.26 13.44
CA ILE A 181 8.64 2.39 14.59
C ILE A 181 9.76 3.04 15.39
N SER A 182 9.47 3.36 16.65
CA SER A 182 10.48 3.78 17.60
C SER A 182 10.95 2.59 18.44
N GLY A 183 12.28 2.43 18.53
CA GLY A 183 12.90 1.34 19.27
C GLY A 183 12.79 -0.03 18.58
N ALA A 184 13.05 -1.09 19.37
CA ALA A 184 12.95 -2.47 18.90
C ALA A 184 11.65 -3.09 19.44
N PRO A 185 10.65 -3.35 18.59
CA PRO A 185 9.45 -4.06 19.02
C PRO A 185 9.83 -5.46 19.49
N GLN A 186 9.16 -5.94 20.53
CA GLN A 186 9.34 -7.29 21.06
C GLN A 186 8.12 -8.13 20.67
N LEU A 187 8.37 -9.37 20.23
CA LEU A 187 7.33 -10.31 19.88
C LEU A 187 7.61 -11.63 20.57
N SER A 188 6.56 -12.25 21.12
CA SER A 188 6.62 -13.63 21.59
C SER A 188 5.47 -14.43 21.01
N ALA A 189 5.75 -15.63 20.53
CA ALA A 189 4.73 -16.56 20.03
C ALA A 189 4.93 -17.92 20.70
N ALA A 190 3.84 -18.56 21.14
CA ALA A 190 3.88 -19.84 21.83
C ALA A 190 4.88 -19.92 23.01
N GLY A 191 5.15 -18.79 23.68
CA GLY A 191 6.10 -18.70 24.80
C GLY A 191 7.57 -18.49 24.39
N GLU A 192 7.88 -18.44 23.10
CA GLU A 192 9.22 -18.19 22.57
C GLU A 192 9.35 -16.73 22.09
N ALA A 193 10.46 -16.08 22.43
CA ALA A 193 10.77 -14.73 21.96
C ALA A 193 11.25 -14.78 20.51
N LEU A 194 10.63 -13.97 19.65
CA LEU A 194 10.95 -13.88 18.22
C LEU A 194 11.60 -12.53 17.91
N SER A 195 12.54 -12.56 16.98
CA SER A 195 13.21 -11.37 16.45
C SER A 195 12.53 -10.88 15.17
N PHE A 196 12.39 -9.57 15.02
CA PHE A 196 11.88 -8.98 13.79
C PHE A 196 12.93 -8.98 12.68
N GLY A 197 12.53 -9.45 11.50
CA GLY A 197 13.26 -9.23 10.25
C GLY A 197 12.75 -7.97 9.53
N GLN A 198 13.59 -7.35 8.70
CA GLN A 198 13.21 -6.13 7.97
C GLN A 198 12.24 -6.35 6.79
N ARG A 199 11.96 -7.61 6.42
CA ARG A 199 11.17 -7.97 5.22
C ARG A 199 10.74 -9.44 5.29
N ILE A 200 9.59 -9.74 4.67
CA ILE A 200 9.16 -11.12 4.36
C ILE A 200 10.01 -11.64 3.17
N PRO A 201 10.79 -12.72 3.33
CA PRO A 201 11.49 -13.34 2.22
C PRO A 201 10.53 -13.80 1.11
N GLY A 202 10.83 -13.46 -0.15
CA GLY A 202 10.05 -13.90 -1.31
C GLY A 202 8.84 -13.03 -1.70
N ALA A 203 8.41 -12.08 -0.86
CA ALA A 203 7.39 -11.10 -1.25
C ALA A 203 8.07 -9.95 -2.03
N SER A 204 8.02 -9.97 -3.37
CA SER A 204 8.52 -8.89 -4.22
C SER A 204 7.59 -7.68 -4.23
#